data_AF-A0AA92TYV1-F1
#
_entry.id   AF-A0AA92TYV1-F1
#
_cell.length_a   1.000
_cell.length_b   1.000
_cell.length_c   1.000
_cell.angle_alpha   90.00
_cell.angle_beta   90.00
_cell.angle_gamma   90.00
#
_symmetry.space_group_name_H-M   'P 1'
#
loop_
_entity.id
_entity.type
_entity.pdbx_description
1 polymer ?
#
loop_
_entity_poly.entity_id
_entity_poly.type
_entity_poly.pdbx_seq_one_letter_code
_entity_poly.pdbx_strand_id
1 'polypeptide(L)'
;MKKNKKQLHEALAVLLTKLSSAMDNPLLMDNYVVKALRTVLLEYKESGELYDAYKEQIQSTMESDNPWIGMLMKSISGDASVKESMTDEAIKGMVNSMLGE
;
A
#
# COMPACT_ATOMS: atom_id res chain seq x y z
N MET A 1 3.75 6.33 -22.99
CA MET A 1 3.16 6.85 -21.73
C MET A 1 2.71 5.76 -20.75
N LYS A 2 2.02 4.68 -21.17
CA LYS A 2 1.52 3.63 -20.24
C LYS A 2 2.59 2.89 -19.41
N LYS A 3 3.80 2.67 -19.95
CA LYS A 3 4.91 2.00 -19.23
C LYS A 3 5.38 2.78 -18.00
N ASN A 4 5.50 4.10 -18.11
CA ASN A 4 6.00 4.95 -17.03
C ASN A 4 5.03 5.00 -15.84
N LYS A 5 3.71 5.00 -16.09
CA LYS A 5 2.70 5.00 -15.02
C LYS A 5 2.68 3.68 -14.24
N LYS A 6 2.73 2.54 -14.94
CA LYS A 6 2.86 1.23 -14.27
C LYS A 6 4.12 1.13 -13.42
N GLN A 7 5.27 1.56 -13.95
CA GLN A 7 6.53 1.57 -13.20
C GLN A 7 6.48 2.51 -11.98
N LEU A 8 5.82 3.67 -12.11
CA LEU A 8 5.58 4.57 -10.99
C LEU A 8 4.75 3.88 -9.91
N HIS A 9 3.62 3.27 -10.28
CA HIS A 9 2.75 2.59 -9.31
C HIS A 9 3.45 1.43 -8.61
N GLU A 10 4.19 0.60 -9.35
CA GLU A 10 5.01 -0.47 -8.77
C GLU A 10 6.07 0.08 -7.79
N ALA A 11 6.71 1.20 -8.14
CA ALA A 11 7.66 1.86 -7.25
C ALA A 11 6.98 2.40 -5.98
N LEU A 12 5.84 3.09 -6.12
CA LEU A 12 5.09 3.64 -4.99
C LEU A 12 4.60 2.54 -4.03
N ALA A 13 4.08 1.44 -4.57
CA ALA A 13 3.72 0.23 -3.84
C ALA A 13 4.88 -0.33 -2.99
N VAL A 14 6.07 -0.46 -3.59
CA VAL A 14 7.28 -0.96 -2.91
C VAL A 14 7.75 0.02 -1.83
N LEU A 15 7.73 1.32 -2.13
CA LEU A 15 8.14 2.38 -1.21
C LEU A 15 7.21 2.46 0.01
N LEU A 16 5.90 2.37 -0.19
CA LEU A 16 4.91 2.33 0.89
C LEU A 16 5.10 1.10 1.78
N THR A 17 5.36 -0.07 1.19
CA THR A 17 5.67 -1.32 1.92
C THR A 17 6.93 -1.18 2.79
N LYS A 18 7.98 -0.53 2.26
CA LYS A 18 9.22 -0.26 3.00
C LYS A 18 8.99 0.70 4.16
N LEU A 19 8.20 1.76 3.96
CA LEU A 19 7.83 2.69 5.03
C LEU A 19 7.05 1.95 6.12
N SER A 20 6.04 1.16 5.73
CA SER A 20 5.21 0.39 6.66
C SER A 20 6.07 -0.55 7.52
N SER A 21 7.04 -1.24 6.92
CA SER A 21 7.97 -2.12 7.64
C SER A 21 8.88 -1.39 8.64
N ALA A 22 9.07 -0.07 8.49
CA ALA A 22 9.86 0.74 9.41
C ALA A 22 9.05 1.27 10.60
N MET A 23 7.71 1.29 10.51
CA MET A 23 6.83 1.86 11.54
C MET A 23 6.94 1.15 12.89
N ASP A 24 7.19 -0.16 12.88
CA ASP A 24 7.33 -0.96 14.10
C ASP A 24 8.63 -0.66 14.87
N ASN A 25 9.52 0.17 14.31
CA ASN A 25 10.77 0.55 14.93
C ASN A 25 10.91 2.09 15.02
N PRO A 26 10.71 2.68 16.20
CA PRO A 26 10.82 4.13 16.41
C PRO A 26 12.16 4.73 15.97
N LEU A 27 13.27 3.99 16.11
CA LEU A 27 14.60 4.46 15.69
C LEU A 27 14.71 4.57 14.16
N LEU A 28 14.00 3.70 13.43
CA LEU A 28 13.92 3.80 11.97
C LEU A 28 12.99 4.93 11.55
N MET A 29 11.87 5.14 12.24
CA MET A 29 10.97 6.26 11.95
C MET A 29 11.63 7.63 12.14
N ASP A 30 12.59 7.74 13.06
CA ASP A 30 13.35 8.97 13.26
C ASP A 30 14.50 9.18 12.25
N ASN A 31 14.83 8.15 11.46
CA ASN A 31 15.87 8.21 10.44
C ASN A 31 15.53 9.22 9.33
N TYR A 32 16.51 10.02 8.92
CA TYR A 32 16.35 11.03 7.87
C TYR A 32 15.81 10.45 6.55
N VAL A 33 16.27 9.27 6.14
CA VAL A 33 15.82 8.62 4.89
C VAL A 33 14.37 8.20 4.98
N VAL A 34 13.93 7.68 6.13
CA VAL A 34 12.53 7.27 6.34
C VAL A 34 11.61 8.49 6.38
N LYS A 35 12.06 9.59 6.98
CA LYS A 35 11.36 10.89 6.93
C LYS A 35 11.22 11.41 5.51
N ALA A 36 12.30 11.41 4.73
CA ALA A 36 12.29 11.83 3.33
C ALA A 36 11.36 10.94 2.47
N LEU A 37 11.41 9.62 2.68
CA LEU A 37 10.51 8.67 2.05
C LEU A 37 9.03 8.98 2.36
N ARG A 38 8.70 9.25 3.63
CA ARG A 38 7.36 9.64 4.05
C ARG A 38 6.91 10.93 3.34
N THR A 39 7.78 11.94 3.27
CA THR A 39 7.48 13.19 2.56
C THR A 39 7.15 12.95 1.09
N VAL A 40 7.96 12.18 0.37
CA VAL A 40 7.70 11.85 -1.04
C VAL A 40 6.36 11.12 -1.19
N LEU A 41 6.07 10.14 -0.32
CA LEU A 41 4.80 9.41 -0.37
C LEU A 41 3.59 10.32 -0.08
N LEU A 42 3.74 11.32 0.79
CA LEU A 42 2.70 12.32 1.04
C LEU A 42 2.41 13.18 -0.20
N GLU A 43 3.43 13.60 -0.94
CA GLU A 43 3.24 14.35 -2.20
C GLU A 43 2.44 13.53 -3.23
N TYR A 44 2.73 12.23 -3.37
CA TYR A 44 1.98 11.34 -4.26
C TYR A 44 0.60 10.95 -3.73
N LYS A 45 0.39 11.03 -2.41
CA LYS A 45 -0.95 10.90 -1.81
C LYS A 45 -1.81 12.11 -2.17
N GLU A 46 -1.28 13.33 -2.07
CA GLU A 46 -1.99 14.56 -2.44
C GLU A 46 -2.38 14.56 -3.92
N SER A 47 -1.55 13.97 -4.79
CA SER A 47 -1.86 13.83 -6.21
C SER A 47 -2.84 12.68 -6.55
N GLY A 48 -3.16 11.82 -5.58
CA GLY A 48 -3.98 10.61 -5.75
C GLY A 48 -3.25 9.41 -6.35
N GLU A 49 -2.02 9.57 -6.84
CA GLU A 49 -1.27 8.49 -7.52
C GLU A 49 -0.85 7.38 -6.53
N LEU A 50 -0.59 7.72 -5.26
CA LEU A 50 -0.28 6.69 -4.25
C LEU A 50 -1.48 5.78 -3.96
N TYR A 51 -2.68 6.35 -3.96
CA TYR A 51 -3.91 5.61 -3.76
C TYR A 51 -4.19 4.66 -4.92
N ASP A 52 -4.07 5.18 -6.16
CA ASP A 52 -4.23 4.38 -7.38
C ASP A 52 -3.20 3.23 -7.43
N ALA A 53 -1.94 3.53 -7.10
CA ALA A 53 -0.88 2.53 -7.05
C ALA A 53 -1.18 1.39 -6.06
N TYR A 54 -1.64 1.73 -4.86
CA TYR A 54 -1.95 0.73 -3.84
C TYR A 54 -3.20 -0.09 -4.19
N LYS A 55 -4.22 0.55 -4.78
CA LYS A 55 -5.41 -0.12 -5.30
C LYS A 55 -5.06 -1.10 -6.41
N GLU A 56 -4.23 -0.70 -7.37
CA GLU A 56 -3.73 -1.57 -8.43
C GLU A 56 -2.91 -2.74 -7.89
N GLN A 57 -2.06 -2.50 -6.88
CA GLN A 57 -1.29 -3.55 -6.22
C GLN A 57 -2.20 -4.59 -5.57
N ILE A 58 -3.20 -4.15 -4.81
CA ILE A 58 -4.17 -5.02 -4.16
C ILE A 58 -4.95 -5.82 -5.22
N GLN A 59 -5.46 -5.17 -6.26
CA GLN A 59 -6.20 -5.83 -7.33
C GLN A 59 -5.35 -6.88 -8.06
N SER A 60 -4.12 -6.52 -8.43
CA SER A 60 -3.17 -7.45 -9.05
C SER A 60 -2.83 -8.61 -8.13
N THR A 61 -2.83 -8.39 -6.82
CA THR A 61 -2.58 -9.41 -5.81
C THR A 61 -3.77 -10.37 -5.74
N MET A 62 -5.00 -9.86 -5.72
CA MET A 62 -6.24 -10.66 -5.74
C MET A 62 -6.42 -11.49 -7.01
N GLU A 63 -6.00 -10.95 -8.16
CA GLU A 63 -6.07 -11.62 -9.45
C GLU A 63 -4.91 -12.60 -9.68
N SER A 64 -3.93 -12.63 -8.78
CA SER A 64 -2.83 -13.59 -8.86
C SER A 64 -3.25 -14.96 -8.31
N ASP A 65 -2.95 -16.02 -9.05
CA ASP A 65 -3.06 -17.42 -8.58
C ASP A 65 -2.00 -17.77 -7.51
N ASN A 66 -1.55 -16.78 -6.72
CA ASN A 66 -0.50 -16.96 -5.72
C ASN A 66 -1.10 -17.64 -4.46
N PRO A 67 -0.63 -18.84 -4.08
CA PRO A 67 -1.15 -19.56 -2.93
C PRO A 67 -1.07 -18.78 -1.60
N TRP A 68 -0.08 -17.89 -1.47
CA TRP A 68 0.09 -17.05 -0.29
C TRP A 68 -1.01 -15.98 -0.18
N ILE A 69 -1.55 -15.52 -1.30
CA ILE A 69 -2.66 -14.57 -1.31
C ILE A 69 -3.96 -15.27 -0.93
N GLY A 70 -4.16 -16.51 -1.37
CA GLY A 70 -5.25 -17.34 -0.86
C GLY A 70 -5.18 -17.56 0.65
N MET A 71 -3.97 -17.67 1.21
CA MET A 71 -3.73 -17.84 2.64
C MET A 71 -3.91 -16.53 3.43
N LEU A 72 -3.40 -15.41 2.91
CA LEU A 72 -3.60 -14.06 3.45
C LEU A 72 -5.09 -13.70 3.45
N MET A 73 -5.77 -13.91 2.33
CA MET A 73 -7.21 -13.72 2.22
C MET A 73 -7.94 -14.59 3.21
N LYS A 74 -7.58 -15.86 3.44
CA LYS A 74 -8.18 -16.69 4.50
C LYS A 74 -7.93 -16.17 5.91
N SER A 75 -6.75 -15.60 6.19
CA SER A 75 -6.44 -15.04 7.51
C SER A 75 -7.22 -13.74 7.82
N ILE A 76 -7.57 -13.00 6.77
CA ILE A 76 -8.42 -11.80 6.84
C ILE A 76 -9.92 -12.18 6.75
N SER A 77 -10.23 -13.21 5.94
CA SER A 77 -11.58 -13.72 5.65
C SER A 77 -11.96 -14.85 6.59
N GLY A 78 -12.27 -14.48 7.83
CA GLY A 78 -13.18 -15.28 8.65
C GLY A 78 -14.52 -15.54 7.95
N ASP A 79 -14.89 -14.76 6.92
CA ASP A 79 -16.02 -15.02 6.02
C ASP A 79 -15.86 -14.24 4.71
N ALA A 80 -16.57 -14.66 3.67
CA ALA A 80 -16.53 -14.21 2.27
C ALA A 80 -16.78 -12.69 1.98
N SER A 81 -16.63 -11.80 2.96
CA SER A 81 -16.95 -10.37 2.89
C SER A 81 -15.80 -9.47 2.43
N VAL A 82 -14.56 -9.97 2.30
CA VAL A 82 -13.39 -9.12 1.97
C VAL A 82 -13.49 -8.50 0.57
N LYS A 83 -14.18 -9.16 -0.36
CA LYS A 83 -14.41 -8.62 -1.71
C LYS A 83 -15.36 -7.40 -1.70
N GLU A 84 -16.23 -7.31 -0.69
CA GLU A 84 -17.15 -6.18 -0.46
C GLU A 84 -16.56 -5.12 0.49
N SER A 85 -15.64 -5.51 1.39
CA SER A 85 -15.06 -4.61 2.39
C SER A 85 -13.85 -3.81 1.90
N MET A 86 -13.25 -4.17 0.76
CA MET A 86 -12.14 -3.43 0.14
C MET A 86 -12.63 -2.21 -0.64
N THR A 87 -13.41 -1.39 0.07
CA THR A 87 -13.93 -0.12 -0.41
C THR A 87 -12.79 0.89 -0.58
N ASP A 88 -13.01 1.89 -1.42
CA ASP A 88 -12.03 2.96 -1.62
C ASP A 88 -11.64 3.65 -0.30
N GLU A 89 -12.57 3.75 0.64
CA GLU A 89 -12.34 4.30 1.98
C GLU A 89 -11.49 3.40 2.88
N ALA A 90 -11.68 2.07 2.82
CA ALA A 90 -10.81 1.13 3.54
C ALA A 90 -9.36 1.24 3.03
N ILE A 91 -9.17 1.32 1.71
CA ILE A 91 -7.85 1.48 1.08
C ILE A 91 -7.21 2.80 1.51
N LYS A 92 -7.96 3.92 1.51
CA LYS A 92 -7.46 5.22 2.01
C LYS A 92 -7.06 5.12 3.49
N GLY A 93 -7.87 4.48 4.32
CA GLY A 93 -7.56 4.25 5.73
C GLY A 93 -6.25 3.49 5.94
N MET A 94 -6.01 2.44 5.14
CA MET A 94 -4.75 1.69 5.19
C MET A 94 -3.55 2.53 4.78
N VAL A 95 -3.66 3.31 3.69
CA VAL A 95 -2.59 4.21 3.24
C VAL A 95 -2.28 5.27 4.30
N ASN A 96 -3.30 5.86 4.91
CA ASN A 96 -3.12 6.85 5.98
C ASN A 96 -2.43 6.23 7.21
N SER A 97 -2.85 5.03 7.62
CA SER A 97 -2.21 4.32 8.72
C SER A 97 -0.74 4.02 8.44
N MET A 98 -0.39 3.57 7.22
CA MET A 98 1.01 3.34 6.79
C MET A 98 1.84 4.63 6.67
N LEU A 99 1.16 5.76 6.48
CA LEU A 99 1.75 7.08 6.52
C LEU A 99 1.75 7.68 7.93
N GLY A 100 1.25 6.98 8.95
CA GLY A 100 1.20 7.47 10.33
C GLY A 100 0.30 8.70 10.53
N GLU A 101 -0.82 8.75 9.80
CA GLU A 101 -1.92 9.72 9.95
C GLU A 101 -3.16 9.12 10.60
#